data_AF-A0A3M2BI98-F1
#
_entry.id   AF-A0A3M2BI98-F1
#
_cell.length_a   1.000
_cell.length_b   1.000
_cell.length_c   1.000
_cell.angle_alpha   90.00
_cell.angle_beta   90.00
_cell.angle_gamma   90.00
#
_symmetry.space_group_name_H-M   'P 1'
#
loop_
_entity.id
_entity.type
_entity.pdbx_description
1 polymer ?
#
loop_
_entity_poly.entity_id
_entity_poly.type
_entity_poly.pdbx_seq_one_letter_code
_entity_poly.pdbx_strand_id
1 'polypeptide(L)'
;TDIVLGGNLDEEIAALKDPTPEKIESVRKDWERRHTAVLESGGLHVIGTERHESRRVDNQLRGRSGRQGDPGSSRFYLSLEDNLMRIFASEKVSGMMKKLGMGEGEAIEHPWVTKAISNAQKKVEGHNFEIRKHLIEYDDVSNEQRKVIFEMRQNLMKKDDISDMVDEMWDDVYNAFIDRFIPPQSLYEQWDIEGLQAGLKSEFGLDLPISDWLDQDEHMHEEVLREKIIESSRERYQAKVNDAASREMMLHFEKQVVLRVLDTLWREHINIMEHLRESIYLRSYAQKNPKHEFQSEAFKLFSDLLSRIHHESVSLLSKIQLTVDQDGMSMGDEELDMVAHHDQPGEEEGAGKAEEAQPYVRKQKKVGRNQPCPCGSGKKYKHCHGRLTAPVESGS
;
A
#
# COMPACT_ATOMS: atom_id res chain seq x y z
N THR A 1 18.76 26.42 13.84
CA THR A 1 19.21 27.55 14.65
C THR A 1 20.11 28.44 13.81
N ASP A 2 20.03 29.75 14.00
CA ASP A 2 20.94 30.69 13.34
C ASP A 2 22.31 30.69 14.04
N ILE A 3 23.38 30.98 13.30
CA ILE A 3 24.72 31.14 13.88
C ILE A 3 24.96 32.64 14.01
N VAL A 4 24.85 33.16 15.23
CA VAL A 4 25.11 34.56 15.53
C VAL A 4 26.62 34.76 15.71
N LEU A 5 27.21 35.67 14.92
CA LEU A 5 28.64 35.97 15.01
C LEU A 5 28.96 36.60 16.38
N GLY A 6 30.01 36.10 17.05
CA GLY A 6 30.39 36.55 18.39
C GLY A 6 29.67 35.82 19.55
N GLY A 7 28.71 34.94 19.25
CA GLY A 7 27.92 34.19 20.24
C GLY A 7 26.46 34.62 20.29
N ASN A 8 25.60 33.84 20.96
CA ASN A 8 24.18 34.19 21.13
C ASN A 8 23.99 35.01 22.41
N LEU A 9 23.83 36.33 22.24
CA LEU A 9 23.65 37.27 23.35
C LEU A 9 22.42 36.93 24.21
N ASP A 10 21.32 36.51 23.60
CA ASP A 10 20.08 36.20 24.32
C ASP A 10 20.24 34.95 25.22
N GLU A 11 20.96 33.93 24.74
CA GLU A 11 21.31 32.74 25.54
C GLU A 11 22.27 33.08 26.68
N GLU A 12 23.25 33.94 26.43
CA GLU A 12 24.19 34.38 27.47
C GLU A 12 23.50 35.20 28.57
N ILE A 13 22.55 36.07 28.20
CA ILE A 13 21.73 36.83 29.15
C ILE A 13 20.79 35.89 29.92
N ALA A 14 20.16 34.93 29.25
CA ALA A 14 19.26 33.95 29.88
C ALA A 14 19.99 33.03 30.87
N ALA A 15 21.29 32.79 30.67
CA ALA A 15 22.12 32.00 31.56
C ALA A 15 22.60 32.75 32.82
N LEU A 16 22.38 34.07 32.93
CA LEU A 16 22.81 34.86 34.08
C LEU A 16 21.97 34.54 35.33
N LYS A 17 22.66 34.27 36.45
CA LYS A 17 22.04 34.23 37.76
C LYS A 17 21.87 35.66 38.29
N ASP A 18 20.62 36.07 38.46
CA ASP A 18 20.20 37.40 38.93
C ASP A 18 20.69 38.54 38.01
N PRO A 19 19.98 38.77 36.88
CA PRO A 19 20.40 39.67 35.82
C PRO A 19 20.14 41.13 36.20
N THR A 20 21.12 41.75 36.89
CA THR A 20 21.10 43.19 37.12
C THR A 20 21.40 43.95 35.82
N PRO A 21 20.89 45.19 35.63
CA PRO A 21 21.16 46.00 34.44
C PRO A 21 22.66 46.14 34.14
N GLU A 22 23.49 46.23 35.17
CA GLU A 22 24.94 46.35 35.08
C GLU A 22 25.61 45.09 34.52
N LYS A 23 25.15 43.90 34.92
CA LYS A 23 25.66 42.63 34.40
C LYS A 23 25.26 42.41 32.94
N ILE A 24 24.01 42.74 32.59
CA ILE A 24 23.53 42.66 31.21
C ILE A 24 24.36 43.56 30.30
N GLU A 25 24.64 44.79 30.75
CA GLU A 25 25.44 45.75 29.99
C GLU A 25 26.90 45.29 29.83
N SER A 26 27.48 44.65 30.86
CA SER A 26 28.81 44.04 30.75
C SER A 26 28.83 42.94 29.70
N VAL A 27 27.86 42.02 29.73
CA VAL A 27 27.76 40.91 28.76
C VAL A 27 27.54 41.44 27.33
N ARG A 28 26.71 42.48 27.16
CA ARG A 28 26.51 43.14 25.87
C ARG A 28 27.81 43.73 25.32
N LYS A 29 28.58 44.45 26.15
CA LYS A 29 29.88 45.03 25.73
C LYS A 29 30.89 43.95 25.35
N ASP A 30 30.94 42.85 26.11
CA ASP A 30 31.83 41.73 25.80
C ASP A 30 31.40 40.99 24.53
N TRP A 31 30.09 40.88 24.28
CA TRP A 31 29.54 40.38 23.03
C TRP A 31 29.85 41.30 21.86
N GLU A 32 29.68 42.62 21.97
CA GLU A 32 30.01 43.59 20.91
C GLU A 32 31.48 43.50 20.50
N ARG A 33 32.40 43.38 21.47
CA ARG A 33 33.82 43.18 21.19
C ARG A 33 34.08 41.89 20.40
N ARG A 34 33.49 40.77 20.82
CA ARG A 34 33.61 39.49 20.10
C ARG A 34 32.97 39.55 18.71
N HIS A 35 31.79 40.14 18.60
CA HIS A 35 31.07 40.29 17.35
C HIS A 35 31.90 41.09 16.34
N THR A 36 32.42 42.24 16.76
CA THR A 36 33.28 43.09 15.93
C THR A 36 34.54 42.35 15.50
N ALA A 37 35.23 41.67 16.43
CA ALA A 37 36.42 40.90 16.12
C ALA A 37 36.15 39.76 15.11
N VAL A 38 34.98 39.09 15.20
CA VAL A 38 34.58 38.06 14.25
C VAL A 38 34.29 38.66 12.88
N LEU A 39 33.58 39.80 12.81
CA LEU A 39 33.33 40.51 11.55
C LEU A 39 34.65 40.90 10.86
N GLU A 40 35.59 41.50 11.61
CA GLU A 40 36.91 41.90 11.12
C GLU A 40 37.76 40.71 10.65
N SER A 41 37.58 39.54 11.25
CA SER A 41 38.23 38.28 10.82
C SER A 41 37.64 37.67 9.54
N GLY A 42 36.63 38.30 8.94
CA GLY A 42 35.95 37.81 7.74
C GLY A 42 34.69 36.97 8.01
N GLY A 43 34.22 36.96 9.26
CA GLY A 43 32.99 36.29 9.69
C GLY A 43 33.04 34.77 9.66
N LEU A 44 31.88 34.13 9.50
CA LEU A 44 31.78 32.67 9.51
C LEU A 44 32.39 32.05 8.23
N HIS A 45 33.38 31.19 8.41
CA HIS A 45 33.89 30.32 7.35
C HIS A 45 33.21 28.95 7.38
N VAL A 46 32.53 28.61 6.29
CA VAL A 46 31.87 27.30 6.12
C VAL A 46 32.77 26.39 5.30
N ILE A 47 33.17 25.28 5.91
CA ILE A 47 33.94 24.22 5.25
C ILE A 47 33.00 23.06 4.94
N GLY A 48 32.81 22.77 3.65
CA GLY A 48 32.22 21.52 3.20
C GLY A 48 33.33 20.50 3.01
N THR A 49 33.30 19.39 3.75
CA THR A 49 34.32 18.33 3.66
C THR A 49 34.12 17.43 2.45
N GLU A 50 32.89 17.40 1.93
CA GLU A 50 32.48 16.69 0.73
C GLU A 50 31.38 17.50 0.03
N ARG A 51 30.93 17.03 -1.13
CA ARG A 51 29.70 17.53 -1.75
C ARG A 51 28.59 16.51 -1.69
N HIS A 52 27.40 17.00 -1.36
CA HIS A 52 26.20 16.20 -1.43
C HIS A 52 25.82 15.94 -2.90
N GLU A 53 25.12 14.84 -3.15
CA GLU A 53 24.46 14.57 -4.43
C GLU A 53 23.51 15.68 -4.88
N SER A 54 22.91 16.41 -3.91
CA SER A 54 22.02 17.53 -4.19
C SER A 54 22.69 18.85 -3.85
N ARG A 55 22.79 19.71 -4.86
CA ARG A 55 23.33 21.05 -4.73
C ARG A 55 22.52 21.92 -3.77
N ARG A 56 21.23 21.61 -3.59
CA ARG A 56 20.38 22.30 -2.61
C ARG A 56 20.93 22.18 -1.20
N VAL A 57 21.44 21.01 -0.80
CA VAL A 57 22.00 20.77 0.54
C VAL A 57 23.31 21.51 0.71
N ASP A 58 24.18 21.48 -0.30
CA ASP A 58 25.41 22.29 -0.33
C ASP A 58 25.10 23.80 -0.18
N ASN A 59 24.08 24.29 -0.89
CA ASN A 59 23.66 25.69 -0.79
C ASN A 59 23.11 26.03 0.60
N GLN A 60 22.41 25.11 1.27
CA GLN A 60 21.94 25.29 2.63
C GLN A 60 23.11 25.40 3.62
N LEU A 61 24.13 24.56 3.46
CA LEU A 61 25.35 24.63 4.28
C LEU A 61 26.08 25.96 4.04
N ARG A 62 26.29 26.35 2.78
CA ARG A 62 26.89 27.64 2.42
C ARG A 62 26.12 28.84 2.98
N GLY A 63 24.80 28.81 2.89
CA GLY A 63 23.90 29.87 3.38
C GLY A 63 23.82 30.00 4.91
N ARG A 64 24.62 29.20 5.66
CA ARG A 64 24.88 29.46 7.07
C ARG A 64 25.82 30.65 7.29
N SER A 65 26.70 30.94 6.31
CA SER A 65 27.56 32.13 6.29
C SER A 65 26.90 33.28 5.53
N GLY A 66 27.33 34.52 5.80
CA GLY A 66 26.90 35.70 5.04
C GLY A 66 25.44 36.12 5.27
N ARG A 67 24.88 35.82 6.43
CA ARG A 67 23.49 36.16 6.77
C ARG A 67 23.38 37.65 7.10
N GLN A 68 22.25 38.27 6.74
CA GLN A 68 21.97 39.70 6.99
C GLN A 68 23.06 40.68 6.48
N GLY A 69 23.87 40.26 5.51
CA GLY A 69 24.97 41.08 4.98
C GLY A 69 26.29 40.96 5.75
N ASP A 70 26.36 40.08 6.75
CA ASP A 70 27.61 39.78 7.45
C ASP A 70 28.69 39.30 6.47
N PRO A 71 29.98 39.59 6.73
CA PRO A 71 31.08 38.95 6.02
C PRO A 71 31.04 37.44 6.28
N GLY A 72 31.42 36.67 5.27
CA GLY A 72 31.45 35.23 5.37
C GLY A 72 32.05 34.61 4.14
N SER A 73 32.52 33.38 4.28
CA SER A 73 33.10 32.64 3.16
C SER A 73 32.73 31.18 3.25
N SER A 74 32.74 30.50 2.09
CA SER A 74 32.50 29.07 2.04
C SER A 74 33.47 28.42 1.08
N ARG A 75 33.99 27.25 1.47
CA ARG A 75 34.89 26.45 0.63
C ARG A 75 34.53 24.98 0.80
N PHE A 76 34.43 24.28 -0.33
CA PHE A 76 34.17 22.85 -0.34
C PHE A 76 35.43 22.15 -0.81
N TYR A 77 35.84 21.14 -0.07
CA TYR A 77 36.90 20.21 -0.41
C TYR A 77 36.26 18.91 -0.92
N LEU A 78 36.93 18.27 -1.87
CA LEU A 78 36.50 16.99 -2.42
C LEU A 78 37.74 16.13 -2.64
N SER A 79 37.59 14.83 -2.42
CA SER A 79 38.55 13.80 -2.80
C SER A 79 38.05 13.02 -4.01
N LEU A 80 38.97 12.43 -4.77
CA LEU A 80 38.63 11.47 -5.82
C LEU A 80 37.96 10.19 -5.27
N GLU A 81 38.13 9.93 -3.97
CA GLU A 81 37.55 8.77 -3.29
C GLU A 81 36.12 9.02 -2.78
N ASP A 82 35.63 10.26 -2.83
CA ASP A 82 34.29 10.62 -2.36
C ASP A 82 33.20 9.95 -3.20
N ASN A 83 32.06 9.64 -2.59
CA ASN A 83 30.94 8.95 -3.26
C ASN A 83 30.48 9.66 -4.54
N LEU A 84 30.38 11.01 -4.51
CA LEU A 84 30.02 11.79 -5.69
C LEU A 84 31.05 11.59 -6.81
N MET A 85 32.35 11.58 -6.49
CA MET A 85 33.39 11.34 -7.49
C MET A 85 33.39 9.88 -7.96
N ARG A 86 33.11 8.90 -7.09
CA ARG A 86 33.01 7.48 -7.49
C ARG A 86 31.89 7.21 -8.51
N ILE A 87 30.77 7.94 -8.42
CA ILE A 87 29.64 7.78 -9.34
C ILE A 87 29.96 8.34 -10.75
N PHE A 88 30.80 9.38 -10.86
CA PHE A 88 31.05 10.08 -12.14
C PHE A 88 32.46 9.98 -12.69
N ALA A 89 33.46 9.77 -11.84
CA ALA A 89 34.84 9.66 -12.24
C ALA A 89 35.05 8.27 -12.84
N SER A 90 34.75 8.14 -14.13
CA SER A 90 35.28 7.03 -14.93
C SER A 90 36.79 6.94 -14.71
N GLU A 91 37.38 5.74 -14.74
CA GLU A 91 38.82 5.54 -14.54
C GLU A 91 39.68 6.48 -15.42
N LYS A 92 39.16 6.86 -16.60
CA LYS A 92 39.80 7.79 -17.54
C LYS A 92 39.90 9.22 -16.99
N VAL A 93 38.87 9.72 -16.28
CA VAL A 93 38.86 11.07 -15.70
C VAL A 93 39.80 11.14 -14.50
N SER A 94 39.76 10.14 -13.62
CA SER A 94 40.70 10.00 -12.49
C SER A 94 42.14 9.88 -12.97
N GLY A 95 42.38 9.13 -14.06
CA GLY A 95 43.69 8.99 -14.68
C GLY A 95 44.22 10.29 -15.30
N MET A 96 43.33 11.14 -15.86
CA MET A 96 43.71 12.45 -16.39
C MET A 96 44.09 13.42 -15.27
N MET A 97 43.36 13.44 -14.16
CA MET A 97 43.66 14.29 -13.00
C MET A 97 44.98 13.90 -12.32
N LYS A 98 45.28 12.60 -12.19
CA LYS A 98 46.58 12.11 -11.69
C LYS A 98 47.75 12.57 -12.58
N LYS A 99 47.57 12.55 -13.91
CA LYS A 99 48.58 13.00 -14.88
C LYS A 99 48.79 14.52 -14.92
N LEU A 100 47.80 15.30 -14.50
CA LEU A 100 47.86 16.77 -14.41
C LEU A 100 48.67 17.28 -13.20
N GLY A 101 49.28 16.37 -12.43
CA GLY A 101 50.21 16.74 -11.35
C GLY A 101 49.59 16.77 -9.97
N MET A 102 48.67 15.84 -9.64
CA MET A 102 48.28 15.60 -8.24
C MET A 102 49.48 15.01 -7.47
N GLY A 103 50.39 15.85 -6.99
CA GLY A 103 51.29 15.49 -5.90
C GLY A 103 50.50 15.28 -4.61
N GLU A 104 50.99 14.43 -3.70
CA GLU A 104 50.42 14.32 -2.35
C GLU A 104 50.52 15.69 -1.65
N GLY A 105 49.36 16.27 -1.30
CA GLY A 105 49.28 17.55 -0.58
C GLY A 105 49.02 18.79 -1.43
N GLU A 106 48.89 18.68 -2.76
CA GLU A 106 48.56 19.83 -3.63
C GLU A 106 47.06 19.91 -3.95
N ALA A 107 46.47 21.09 -3.70
CA ALA A 107 45.07 21.37 -4.01
C ALA A 107 44.93 21.85 -5.46
N ILE A 108 44.07 21.19 -6.24
CA ILE A 108 43.72 21.64 -7.60
C ILE A 108 42.61 22.68 -7.50
N GLU A 109 42.94 23.95 -7.74
CA GLU A 109 41.95 25.00 -7.95
C GLU A 109 41.83 25.30 -9.47
N HIS A 110 40.85 24.70 -10.13
CA HIS A 110 40.56 25.04 -11.53
C HIS A 110 39.06 25.19 -11.80
N PRO A 111 38.63 26.29 -12.46
CA PRO A 111 37.23 26.52 -12.84
C PRO A 111 36.53 25.36 -13.58
N TRP A 112 37.24 24.56 -14.39
CA TRP A 112 36.63 23.43 -15.10
C TRP A 112 36.25 22.29 -14.15
N VAL A 113 37.01 22.07 -13.07
CA VAL A 113 36.73 21.04 -12.06
C VAL A 113 35.44 21.39 -11.33
N THR A 114 35.29 22.64 -10.89
CA THR A 114 34.04 23.14 -10.28
C THR A 114 32.84 22.98 -11.21
N LYS A 115 32.99 23.27 -12.51
CA LYS A 115 31.93 23.10 -13.50
C LYS A 115 31.59 21.62 -13.75
N ALA A 116 32.60 20.75 -13.81
CA ALA A 116 32.41 19.30 -13.98
C ALA A 116 31.67 18.69 -12.78
N ILE A 117 32.05 19.05 -11.55
CA ILE A 117 31.36 18.62 -10.32
C ILE A 117 29.91 19.13 -10.31
N SER A 118 29.68 20.39 -10.69
CA SER A 118 28.32 20.92 -10.79
C SER A 118 27.47 20.19 -11.83
N ASN A 119 28.06 19.72 -12.95
CA ASN A 119 27.33 18.96 -13.96
C ASN A 119 27.05 17.53 -13.48
N ALA A 120 27.99 16.93 -12.76
CA ALA A 120 27.80 15.64 -12.10
C ALA A 120 26.62 15.68 -11.11
N GLN A 121 26.59 16.67 -10.21
CA GLN A 121 25.46 16.87 -9.28
C GLN A 121 24.13 17.03 -10.03
N LYS A 122 24.07 17.85 -11.09
CA LYS A 122 22.85 18.00 -11.91
C LYS A 122 22.38 16.67 -12.51
N LYS A 123 23.31 15.80 -12.90
CA LYS A 123 22.99 14.48 -13.46
C LYS A 123 22.47 13.51 -12.38
N VAL A 124 23.03 13.53 -11.16
CA VAL A 124 22.46 12.77 -10.02
C VAL A 124 21.06 13.28 -9.68
N GLU A 125 20.90 14.59 -9.59
CA GLU A 125 19.60 15.21 -9.31
C GLU A 125 18.58 14.83 -10.38
N GLY A 126 18.96 14.84 -11.66
CA GLY A 126 18.13 14.36 -12.75
C GLY A 126 17.74 12.89 -12.60
N HIS A 127 18.70 12.02 -12.28
CA HIS A 127 18.43 10.59 -12.07
C HIS A 127 17.48 10.34 -10.88
N ASN A 128 17.73 10.98 -9.75
CA ASN A 128 16.86 10.89 -8.57
C ASN A 128 15.46 11.47 -8.85
N PHE A 129 15.39 12.53 -9.64
CA PHE A 129 14.13 13.11 -10.09
C PHE A 129 13.35 12.15 -11.00
N GLU A 130 14.01 11.46 -11.93
CA GLU A 130 13.39 10.44 -12.79
C GLU A 130 12.84 9.27 -11.98
N ILE A 131 13.62 8.72 -11.03
CA ILE A 131 13.15 7.66 -10.12
C ILE A 131 11.91 8.13 -9.36
N ARG A 132 11.97 9.32 -8.77
CA ARG A 132 10.84 9.87 -8.00
C ARG A 132 9.63 10.13 -8.89
N LYS A 133 9.82 10.63 -10.11
CA LYS A 133 8.74 10.83 -11.07
C LYS A 133 8.03 9.51 -11.36
N HIS A 134 8.78 8.43 -11.59
CA HIS A 134 8.19 7.11 -11.78
C HIS A 134 7.40 6.65 -10.56
N LEU A 135 7.92 6.81 -9.34
CA LEU A 135 7.18 6.47 -8.12
C LEU A 135 5.87 7.27 -8.00
N ILE A 136 5.91 8.58 -8.26
CA ILE A 136 4.72 9.45 -8.24
C ILE A 136 3.68 8.98 -9.28
N GLU A 137 4.12 8.60 -10.48
CA GLU A 137 3.20 8.14 -11.53
C GLU A 137 2.41 6.87 -11.13
N TYR A 138 3.00 5.99 -10.31
CA TYR A 138 2.28 4.84 -9.75
C TYR A 138 1.36 5.26 -8.60
N ASP A 139 1.85 6.12 -7.71
CA ASP A 139 1.07 6.65 -6.58
C ASP A 139 -0.16 7.45 -7.05
N ASP A 140 -0.05 8.16 -8.17
CA ASP A 140 -1.16 8.93 -8.77
C ASP A 140 -2.35 8.02 -9.08
N VAL A 141 -2.11 6.82 -9.61
CA VAL A 141 -3.18 5.84 -9.92
C VAL A 141 -3.91 5.42 -8.65
N SER A 142 -3.16 5.02 -7.61
CA SER A 142 -3.72 4.64 -6.33
C SER A 142 -4.45 5.80 -5.65
N ASN A 143 -3.94 7.02 -5.81
CA ASN A 143 -4.56 8.23 -5.27
C ASN A 143 -5.91 8.55 -5.94
N GLU A 144 -6.01 8.41 -7.27
CA GLU A 144 -7.29 8.58 -7.98
C GLU A 144 -8.33 7.54 -7.54
N GLN A 145 -7.94 6.26 -7.44
CA GLN A 145 -8.82 5.21 -6.92
C GLN A 145 -9.28 5.50 -5.49
N ARG A 146 -8.35 5.93 -4.61
CA ARG A 146 -8.64 6.30 -3.23
C ARG A 146 -9.65 7.43 -3.15
N LYS A 147 -9.54 8.46 -3.99
CA LYS A 147 -10.50 9.58 -4.01
C LYS A 147 -11.91 9.09 -4.28
N VAL A 148 -12.09 8.21 -5.28
CA VAL A 148 -13.40 7.63 -5.63
C VAL A 148 -13.98 6.84 -4.45
N ILE A 149 -13.19 5.94 -3.85
CA ILE A 149 -13.65 5.15 -2.70
C ILE A 149 -13.98 6.04 -1.50
N PHE A 150 -13.17 7.06 -1.23
CA PHE A 150 -13.39 7.97 -0.11
C PHE A 150 -14.61 8.87 -0.34
N GLU A 151 -14.88 9.26 -1.57
CA GLU A 151 -16.09 9.99 -1.93
C GLU A 151 -17.33 9.11 -1.75
N MET A 152 -17.32 7.88 -2.28
CA MET A 152 -18.38 6.88 -2.07
C MET A 152 -18.64 6.66 -0.57
N ARG A 153 -17.58 6.39 0.20
CA ARG A 153 -17.65 6.21 1.65
C ARG A 153 -18.21 7.44 2.38
N GLN A 154 -17.78 8.64 2.00
CA GLN A 154 -18.31 9.88 2.59
C GLN A 154 -19.78 10.10 2.26
N ASN A 155 -20.20 9.79 1.03
CA ASN A 155 -21.60 9.90 0.61
C ASN A 155 -22.48 8.93 1.38
N LEU A 156 -22.04 7.67 1.56
CA LEU A 156 -22.69 6.68 2.42
C LEU A 156 -22.80 7.19 3.87
N MET A 157 -21.72 7.74 4.43
CA MET A 157 -21.71 8.25 5.80
C MET A 157 -22.64 9.45 6.02
N LYS A 158 -22.82 10.32 5.02
CA LYS A 158 -23.64 11.54 5.12
C LYS A 158 -25.14 11.29 4.93
N LYS A 159 -25.53 10.28 4.15
CA LYS A 159 -26.94 9.95 3.91
C LYS A 159 -27.50 9.12 5.07
N ASP A 160 -28.71 9.45 5.50
CA ASP A 160 -29.45 8.64 6.49
C ASP A 160 -30.17 7.46 5.82
N ASP A 161 -30.56 7.63 4.56
CA ASP A 161 -31.20 6.62 3.72
C ASP A 161 -30.36 6.37 2.46
N ILE A 162 -30.02 5.10 2.22
CA ILE A 162 -29.27 4.65 1.05
C ILE A 162 -30.06 3.66 0.18
N SER A 163 -31.37 3.54 0.38
CA SER A 163 -32.24 2.57 -0.31
C SER A 163 -32.11 2.68 -1.82
N ASP A 164 -32.14 3.89 -2.39
CA ASP A 164 -31.99 4.10 -3.83
C ASP A 164 -30.66 3.51 -4.36
N MET A 165 -29.58 3.65 -3.59
CA MET A 165 -28.27 3.10 -3.97
C MET A 165 -28.26 1.57 -3.86
N VAL A 166 -28.88 1.03 -2.82
CA VAL A 166 -29.02 -0.41 -2.63
C VAL A 166 -29.89 -1.04 -3.73
N ASP A 167 -30.96 -0.35 -4.15
CA ASP A 167 -31.84 -0.79 -5.23
C ASP A 167 -31.12 -0.81 -6.59
N GLU A 168 -30.31 0.21 -6.89
CA GLU A 168 -29.43 0.23 -8.07
C GLU A 168 -28.41 -0.92 -8.04
N MET A 169 -27.78 -1.16 -6.87
CA MET A 169 -26.87 -2.30 -6.68
C MET A 169 -27.59 -3.64 -6.90
N TRP A 170 -28.86 -3.74 -6.49
CA TRP A 170 -29.68 -4.93 -6.67
C TRP A 170 -29.84 -5.28 -8.16
N ASP A 171 -30.25 -4.30 -8.97
CA ASP A 171 -30.45 -4.50 -10.40
C ASP A 171 -29.14 -4.88 -11.09
N ASP A 172 -28.04 -4.17 -10.80
CA ASP A 172 -26.73 -4.47 -11.37
C ASP A 172 -26.27 -5.91 -11.03
N VAL A 173 -26.40 -6.31 -9.76
CA VAL A 173 -25.92 -7.61 -9.28
C VAL A 173 -26.74 -8.75 -9.85
N TYR A 174 -28.07 -8.67 -9.80
CA TYR A 174 -28.92 -9.75 -10.31
C TYR A 174 -28.82 -9.87 -11.83
N ASN A 175 -28.74 -8.77 -12.58
CA ASN A 175 -28.55 -8.85 -14.02
C ASN A 175 -27.19 -9.48 -14.38
N ALA A 176 -26.10 -9.00 -13.77
CA ALA A 176 -24.77 -9.58 -14.00
C ALA A 176 -24.68 -11.05 -13.56
N PHE A 177 -25.42 -11.43 -12.51
CA PHE A 177 -25.51 -12.81 -12.07
C PHE A 177 -26.27 -13.69 -13.06
N ILE A 178 -27.46 -13.25 -13.51
CA ILE A 178 -28.27 -13.98 -14.50
C ILE A 178 -27.51 -14.13 -15.82
N ASP A 179 -26.76 -13.12 -16.27
CA ASP A 179 -25.95 -13.16 -17.49
C ASP A 179 -24.96 -14.33 -17.55
N ARG A 180 -24.51 -14.83 -16.39
CA ARG A 180 -23.58 -15.96 -16.30
C ARG A 180 -24.23 -17.29 -16.69
N PHE A 181 -25.55 -17.40 -16.54
CA PHE A 181 -26.33 -18.62 -16.80
C PHE A 181 -27.27 -18.47 -18.01
N ILE A 182 -27.71 -17.25 -18.28
CA ILE A 182 -28.59 -16.88 -19.39
C ILE A 182 -27.89 -15.76 -20.15
N PRO A 183 -27.10 -16.07 -21.19
CA PRO A 183 -26.41 -15.04 -21.97
C PRO A 183 -27.43 -14.10 -22.62
N PRO A 184 -27.16 -12.78 -22.69
CA PRO A 184 -28.08 -11.83 -23.30
C PRO A 184 -28.45 -12.20 -24.75
N GLN A 185 -29.74 -12.16 -25.09
CA GLN A 185 -30.25 -12.46 -26.44
C GLN A 185 -29.95 -13.90 -26.90
N SER A 186 -29.83 -14.83 -25.95
CA SER A 186 -29.58 -16.24 -26.23
C SER A 186 -30.86 -17.03 -26.51
N LEU A 187 -30.69 -18.22 -27.09
CA LEU A 187 -31.77 -19.18 -27.24
C LEU A 187 -31.95 -19.99 -25.95
N TYR A 188 -33.16 -20.50 -25.73
CA TYR A 188 -33.52 -21.25 -24.53
C TYR A 188 -32.59 -22.45 -24.26
N GLU A 189 -32.08 -23.10 -25.31
CA GLU A 189 -31.18 -24.24 -25.19
C GLU A 189 -29.80 -23.88 -24.61
N GLN A 190 -29.46 -22.59 -24.55
CA GLN A 190 -28.22 -22.10 -23.99
C GLN A 190 -28.35 -21.71 -22.50
N TRP A 191 -29.56 -21.80 -21.94
CA TRP A 191 -29.84 -21.40 -20.57
C TRP A 191 -29.48 -22.51 -19.59
N ASP A 192 -28.68 -22.18 -18.58
CA ASP A 192 -28.38 -23.08 -17.47
C ASP A 192 -29.31 -22.78 -16.28
N ILE A 193 -30.55 -23.30 -16.36
CA ILE A 193 -31.58 -23.05 -15.34
C ILE A 193 -31.26 -23.76 -14.02
N GLU A 194 -30.72 -24.98 -14.07
CA GLU A 194 -30.32 -25.71 -12.86
C GLU A 194 -29.21 -24.97 -12.12
N GLY A 195 -28.19 -24.50 -12.86
CA GLY A 195 -27.11 -23.67 -12.32
C GLY A 195 -27.62 -22.35 -11.74
N LEU A 196 -28.53 -21.68 -12.45
CA LEU A 196 -29.13 -20.42 -11.99
C LEU A 196 -29.88 -20.61 -10.67
N GLN A 197 -30.74 -21.64 -10.54
CA GLN A 197 -31.48 -21.91 -9.30
C GLN A 197 -30.55 -22.27 -8.14
N ALA A 198 -29.56 -23.13 -8.38
CA ALA A 198 -28.59 -23.51 -7.36
C ALA A 198 -27.74 -22.31 -6.90
N GLY A 199 -27.34 -21.46 -7.84
CA GLY A 199 -26.60 -20.23 -7.58
C GLY A 199 -27.44 -19.21 -6.81
N LEU A 200 -28.70 -18.95 -7.20
CA LEU A 200 -29.60 -18.06 -6.47
C LEU A 200 -29.79 -18.49 -5.01
N LYS A 201 -29.90 -19.79 -4.78
CA LYS A 201 -30.05 -20.36 -3.44
C LYS A 201 -28.78 -20.23 -2.59
N SER A 202 -27.61 -20.49 -3.18
CA SER A 202 -26.33 -20.46 -2.46
C SER A 202 -25.80 -19.03 -2.24
N GLU A 203 -25.85 -18.17 -3.26
CA GLU A 203 -25.31 -16.81 -3.22
C GLU A 203 -26.28 -15.82 -2.57
N PHE A 204 -27.60 -15.97 -2.76
CA PHE A 204 -28.60 -15.01 -2.26
C PHE A 204 -29.59 -15.60 -1.25
N GLY A 205 -29.56 -16.92 -1.00
CA GLY A 205 -30.54 -17.55 -0.12
C GLY A 205 -31.96 -17.54 -0.70
N LEU A 206 -32.08 -17.46 -2.03
CA LEU A 206 -33.33 -17.32 -2.76
C LEU A 206 -33.68 -18.64 -3.45
N ASP A 207 -34.73 -19.31 -2.97
CA ASP A 207 -35.19 -20.59 -3.50
C ASP A 207 -36.38 -20.34 -4.45
N LEU A 208 -36.12 -20.25 -5.75
CA LEU A 208 -37.13 -20.00 -6.78
C LEU A 208 -37.31 -21.24 -7.66
N PRO A 209 -38.56 -21.65 -7.94
CA PRO A 209 -38.85 -22.74 -8.87
C PRO A 209 -38.86 -22.23 -10.32
N ILE A 210 -37.69 -21.83 -10.84
CA ILE A 210 -37.56 -21.24 -12.18
C ILE A 210 -37.96 -22.23 -13.28
N SER A 211 -37.57 -23.50 -13.18
CA SER A 211 -38.01 -24.54 -14.13
C SER A 211 -39.53 -24.63 -14.20
N ASP A 212 -40.22 -24.62 -13.06
CA ASP A 212 -41.68 -24.68 -13.02
C ASP A 212 -42.31 -23.44 -13.68
N TRP A 213 -41.68 -22.26 -13.56
CA TRP A 213 -42.17 -21.05 -14.23
C TRP A 213 -42.08 -21.14 -15.74
N LEU A 214 -41.01 -21.74 -16.27
CA LEU A 214 -40.80 -21.92 -17.70
C LEU A 214 -41.71 -23.01 -18.28
N ASP A 215 -41.99 -24.06 -17.51
CA ASP A 215 -42.93 -25.12 -17.91
C ASP A 215 -44.39 -24.65 -17.94
N GLN A 216 -44.75 -23.69 -17.09
CA GLN A 216 -46.13 -23.19 -16.94
C GLN A 216 -46.49 -22.07 -17.92
N ASP A 217 -45.51 -21.31 -18.41
CA ASP A 217 -45.73 -20.14 -19.26
C ASP A 217 -44.78 -20.11 -20.47
N GLU A 218 -45.32 -20.48 -21.64
CA GLU A 218 -44.60 -20.45 -22.92
C GLU A 218 -44.17 -19.03 -23.35
N HIS A 219 -44.70 -17.97 -22.72
CA HIS A 219 -44.33 -16.56 -22.99
C HIS A 219 -43.29 -16.02 -21.99
N MET A 220 -42.71 -16.89 -21.15
CA MET A 220 -41.66 -16.54 -20.19
C MET A 220 -40.32 -16.32 -20.92
N HIS A 221 -40.23 -15.22 -21.65
CA HIS A 221 -39.02 -14.79 -22.35
C HIS A 221 -37.98 -14.21 -21.38
N GLU A 222 -36.73 -14.08 -21.85
CA GLU A 222 -35.57 -13.65 -21.04
C GLU A 222 -35.86 -12.43 -20.14
N GLU A 223 -36.39 -11.35 -20.73
CA GLU A 223 -36.68 -10.10 -20.00
C GLU A 223 -37.70 -10.30 -18.87
N VAL A 224 -38.78 -11.04 -19.15
CA VAL A 224 -39.84 -11.31 -18.17
C VAL A 224 -39.31 -12.19 -17.03
N LEU A 225 -38.45 -13.15 -17.35
CA LEU A 225 -37.81 -14.00 -16.35
C LEU A 225 -36.88 -13.19 -15.43
N ARG A 226 -36.06 -12.28 -16.02
CA ARG A 226 -35.17 -11.39 -15.26
C ARG A 226 -35.96 -10.50 -14.30
N GLU A 227 -36.97 -9.80 -14.81
CA GLU A 227 -37.85 -8.95 -14.01
C GLU A 227 -38.47 -9.74 -12.85
N LYS A 228 -39.00 -10.95 -13.12
CA LYS A 228 -39.63 -11.79 -12.10
C LYS A 228 -38.66 -12.25 -11.01
N ILE A 229 -37.42 -12.61 -11.35
CA ILE A 229 -36.40 -13.00 -10.37
C ILE A 229 -36.04 -11.80 -9.47
N ILE A 230 -35.80 -10.64 -10.07
CA ILE A 230 -35.45 -9.41 -9.36
C ILE A 230 -36.61 -8.99 -8.43
N GLU A 231 -37.83 -8.99 -8.93
CA GLU A 231 -39.03 -8.68 -8.15
C GLU A 231 -39.21 -9.66 -6.99
N SER A 232 -39.06 -10.97 -7.22
CA SER A 232 -39.13 -11.99 -6.17
C SER A 232 -38.08 -11.77 -5.07
N SER A 233 -36.86 -11.35 -5.46
CA SER A 233 -35.82 -10.99 -4.49
C SER A 233 -36.20 -9.74 -3.69
N ARG A 234 -36.73 -8.70 -4.34
CA ARG A 234 -37.15 -7.46 -3.68
C ARG A 234 -38.29 -7.70 -2.71
N GLU A 235 -39.29 -8.49 -3.10
CA GLU A 235 -40.40 -8.89 -2.23
C GLU A 235 -39.89 -9.63 -0.99
N ARG A 236 -38.98 -10.60 -1.16
CA ARG A 236 -38.35 -11.30 -0.03
C ARG A 236 -37.59 -10.37 0.90
N TYR A 237 -36.91 -9.38 0.34
CA TYR A 237 -36.18 -8.38 1.12
C TYR A 237 -37.13 -7.45 1.89
N GLN A 238 -38.16 -6.92 1.22
CA GLN A 238 -39.18 -6.07 1.82
C GLN A 238 -39.99 -6.79 2.91
N ALA A 239 -40.23 -8.10 2.76
CA ALA A 239 -40.88 -8.92 3.78
C ALA A 239 -40.09 -9.02 5.11
N LYS A 240 -38.80 -8.62 5.11
CA LYS A 240 -38.02 -8.48 6.36
C LYS A 240 -38.43 -7.22 7.15
N VAL A 241 -39.02 -6.23 6.48
CA VAL A 241 -39.38 -4.94 7.04
C VAL A 241 -40.89 -4.87 7.28
N ASN A 242 -41.31 -5.33 8.47
CA ASN A 242 -42.74 -5.49 8.79
C ASN A 242 -43.37 -4.34 9.57
N ASP A 243 -42.55 -3.46 10.17
CA ASP A 243 -42.99 -2.29 10.90
C ASP A 243 -41.97 -1.13 10.79
N ALA A 244 -42.34 0.04 11.34
CA ALA A 244 -41.51 1.24 11.29
C ALA A 244 -40.17 1.10 12.05
N ALA A 245 -40.14 0.34 13.15
CA ALA A 245 -38.92 0.10 13.92
C ALA A 245 -37.94 -0.79 13.13
N SER A 246 -38.47 -1.83 12.48
CA SER A 246 -37.73 -2.71 11.57
C SER A 246 -37.19 -1.95 10.37
N ARG A 247 -37.93 -0.94 9.86
CA ARG A 247 -37.46 -0.09 8.75
C ARG A 247 -36.27 0.77 9.15
N GLU A 248 -36.34 1.46 10.28
CA GLU A 248 -35.22 2.28 10.78
C GLU A 248 -33.98 1.43 11.08
N MET A 249 -34.18 0.26 11.69
CA MET A 249 -33.11 -0.72 11.90
C MET A 249 -32.51 -1.19 10.59
N MET A 250 -33.32 -1.46 9.57
CA MET A 250 -32.85 -1.92 8.27
C MET A 250 -32.02 -0.87 7.53
N LEU A 251 -32.44 0.40 7.55
CA LEU A 251 -31.67 1.49 6.93
C LEU A 251 -30.28 1.63 7.56
N HIS A 252 -30.20 1.54 8.89
CA HIS A 252 -28.92 1.57 9.58
C HIS A 252 -28.07 0.36 9.22
N PHE A 253 -28.69 -0.82 9.16
CA PHE A 253 -28.03 -2.08 8.83
C PHE A 253 -27.49 -2.09 7.40
N GLU A 254 -28.29 -1.69 6.40
CA GLU A 254 -27.87 -1.51 5.01
C GLU A 254 -26.57 -0.70 4.93
N LYS A 255 -26.59 0.48 5.55
CA LYS A 255 -25.43 1.38 5.59
C LYS A 255 -24.21 0.73 6.26
N GLN A 256 -24.40 0.02 7.37
CA GLN A 256 -23.30 -0.67 8.05
C GLN A 256 -22.70 -1.78 7.18
N VAL A 257 -23.53 -2.58 6.51
CA VAL A 257 -23.08 -3.66 5.61
C VAL A 257 -22.27 -3.08 4.46
N VAL A 258 -22.82 -2.11 3.72
CA VAL A 258 -22.12 -1.54 2.56
C VAL A 258 -20.80 -0.89 2.99
N LEU A 259 -20.76 -0.17 4.12
CA LEU A 259 -19.52 0.41 4.64
C LEU A 259 -18.49 -0.65 5.03
N ARG A 260 -18.89 -1.73 5.71
CA ARG A 260 -17.99 -2.82 6.11
C ARG A 260 -17.41 -3.54 4.91
N VAL A 261 -18.25 -3.86 3.93
CA VAL A 261 -17.84 -4.49 2.66
C VAL A 261 -16.85 -3.59 1.92
N LEU A 262 -17.18 -2.30 1.75
CA LEU A 262 -16.31 -1.33 1.10
C LEU A 262 -14.95 -1.23 1.81
N ASP A 263 -14.93 -1.06 3.13
CA ASP A 263 -13.68 -0.91 3.89
C ASP A 263 -12.83 -2.20 3.86
N THR A 264 -13.46 -3.37 3.84
CA THR A 264 -12.77 -4.68 3.78
C THR A 264 -12.15 -4.91 2.40
N LEU A 265 -12.94 -4.79 1.34
CA LEU A 265 -12.46 -5.02 -0.03
C LEU A 265 -11.45 -3.94 -0.47
N TRP A 266 -11.59 -2.70 -0.01
CA TRP A 266 -10.60 -1.66 -0.27
C TRP A 266 -9.23 -1.99 0.35
N ARG A 267 -9.21 -2.54 1.58
CA ARG A 267 -7.96 -2.99 2.22
C ARG A 267 -7.33 -4.15 1.46
N GLU A 268 -8.12 -5.10 0.98
CA GLU A 268 -7.66 -6.19 0.12
C GLU A 268 -7.05 -5.63 -1.18
N HIS A 269 -7.75 -4.70 -1.82
CA HIS A 269 -7.29 -4.04 -3.05
C HIS A 269 -5.97 -3.29 -2.87
N ILE A 270 -5.74 -2.60 -1.76
CA ILE A 270 -4.44 -1.97 -1.46
C ILE A 270 -3.30 -3.00 -1.49
N ASN A 271 -3.52 -4.19 -0.90
CA ASN A 271 -2.50 -5.25 -0.90
C ASN A 271 -2.27 -5.80 -2.32
N ILE A 272 -3.34 -6.00 -3.10
CA ILE A 272 -3.24 -6.44 -4.49
C ILE A 272 -2.45 -5.41 -5.33
N MET A 273 -2.72 -4.12 -5.12
CA MET A 273 -2.01 -3.03 -5.80
C MET A 273 -0.52 -2.98 -5.47
N GLU A 274 -0.15 -3.29 -4.23
CA GLU A 274 1.26 -3.40 -3.83
C GLU A 274 1.96 -4.55 -4.58
N HIS A 275 1.35 -5.73 -4.64
CA HIS A 275 1.88 -6.87 -5.39
C HIS A 275 1.94 -6.61 -6.91
N LEU A 276 0.94 -5.90 -7.46
CA LEU A 276 0.96 -5.48 -8.85
C LEU A 276 2.16 -4.57 -9.12
N ARG A 277 2.44 -3.62 -8.23
CA ARG A 277 3.57 -2.69 -8.35
C ARG A 277 4.92 -3.43 -8.33
N GLU A 278 5.07 -4.45 -7.49
CA GLU A 278 6.30 -5.27 -7.46
C GLU A 278 6.46 -6.13 -8.72
N SER A 279 5.38 -6.76 -9.18
CA SER A 279 5.42 -7.67 -10.33
C SER A 279 5.58 -6.97 -11.68
N ILE A 280 5.14 -5.72 -11.82
CA ILE A 280 5.18 -5.00 -13.11
C ILE A 280 6.61 -4.77 -13.62
N TYR A 281 7.59 -4.69 -12.71
CA TYR A 281 9.00 -4.57 -13.09
C TYR A 281 9.47 -5.76 -13.92
N LEU A 282 8.91 -6.96 -13.73
CA LEU A 282 9.23 -8.14 -14.55
C LEU A 282 8.66 -8.02 -15.97
N ARG A 283 7.57 -7.26 -16.19
CA ARG A 283 7.00 -7.04 -17.53
C ARG A 283 7.87 -6.12 -18.40
N SER A 284 8.75 -5.32 -17.80
CA SER A 284 9.73 -4.50 -18.54
C SER A 284 10.70 -5.35 -19.38
N TYR A 285 10.97 -6.60 -18.97
CA TYR A 285 11.81 -7.53 -19.71
C TYR A 285 11.17 -7.97 -21.05
N ALA A 286 9.85 -7.85 -21.18
CA ALA A 286 9.12 -8.17 -22.41
C ALA A 286 8.98 -6.96 -23.37
N GLN A 287 9.78 -5.90 -23.18
CA GLN A 287 9.75 -4.67 -23.99
C GLN A 287 8.40 -3.92 -23.99
N LYS A 288 7.51 -4.23 -23.05
CA LYS A 288 6.28 -3.47 -22.82
C LYS A 288 6.56 -2.31 -21.88
N ASN A 289 5.81 -1.21 -22.03
CA ASN A 289 5.92 -0.07 -21.13
C ASN A 289 5.24 -0.41 -19.77
N PRO A 290 6.00 -0.54 -18.66
CA PRO A 290 5.44 -0.98 -17.38
C PRO A 290 4.38 -0.03 -16.82
N LYS A 291 4.50 1.28 -17.09
CA LYS A 291 3.54 2.28 -16.63
C LYS A 291 2.15 2.04 -17.20
N HIS A 292 2.07 1.85 -18.52
CA HIS A 292 0.80 1.63 -19.20
C HIS A 292 0.16 0.30 -18.79
N GLU A 293 0.98 -0.74 -18.66
CA GLU A 293 0.52 -2.06 -18.20
C GLU A 293 0.01 -1.99 -16.76
N PHE A 294 0.70 -1.29 -15.86
CA PHE A 294 0.24 -1.04 -14.50
C PHE A 294 -1.10 -0.30 -14.48
N GLN A 295 -1.21 0.81 -15.22
CA GLN A 295 -2.45 1.59 -15.29
C GLN A 295 -3.63 0.77 -15.80
N SER A 296 -3.41 -0.02 -16.87
CA SER A 296 -4.47 -0.85 -17.43
C SER A 296 -4.90 -1.97 -16.48
N GLU A 297 -3.97 -2.64 -15.82
CA GLU A 297 -4.29 -3.71 -14.88
C GLU A 297 -4.93 -3.16 -13.60
N ALA A 298 -4.38 -2.06 -13.06
CA ALA A 298 -4.93 -1.37 -11.90
C ALA A 298 -6.36 -0.90 -12.14
N PHE A 299 -6.68 -0.43 -13.36
CA PHE A 299 -8.04 -0.04 -13.73
C PHE A 299 -8.99 -1.25 -13.72
N LYS A 300 -8.59 -2.38 -14.31
CA LYS A 300 -9.40 -3.61 -14.31
C LYS A 300 -9.67 -4.09 -12.88
N LEU A 301 -8.63 -4.21 -12.06
CA LEU A 301 -8.76 -4.59 -10.66
C LEU A 301 -9.68 -3.64 -9.88
N PHE A 302 -9.65 -2.36 -10.19
CA PHE A 302 -10.53 -1.37 -9.57
C PHE A 302 -11.99 -1.50 -10.03
N SER A 303 -12.23 -1.74 -11.32
CA SER A 303 -13.57 -2.05 -11.82
C SER A 303 -14.12 -3.32 -11.16
N ASP A 304 -13.30 -4.38 -11.07
CA ASP A 304 -13.66 -5.63 -10.41
C ASP A 304 -13.95 -5.40 -8.91
N LEU A 305 -13.16 -4.56 -8.23
CA LEU A 305 -13.43 -4.16 -6.84
C LEU A 305 -14.81 -3.52 -6.69
N LEU A 306 -15.19 -2.58 -7.56
CA LEU A 306 -16.49 -1.91 -7.49
C LEU A 306 -17.64 -2.91 -7.68
N SER A 307 -17.54 -3.80 -8.67
CA SER A 307 -18.52 -4.86 -8.89
C SER A 307 -18.59 -5.84 -7.71
N ARG A 308 -17.45 -6.21 -7.11
CA ARG A 308 -17.41 -7.05 -5.90
C ARG A 308 -18.07 -6.37 -4.70
N ILE A 309 -17.87 -5.06 -4.51
CA ILE A 309 -18.55 -4.30 -3.45
C ILE A 309 -20.08 -4.40 -3.61
N HIS A 310 -20.59 -4.26 -4.84
CA HIS A 310 -22.02 -4.40 -5.11
C HIS A 310 -22.50 -5.81 -4.80
N HIS A 311 -21.83 -6.81 -5.35
CA HIS A 311 -22.19 -8.22 -5.21
C HIS A 311 -22.21 -8.70 -3.75
N GLU A 312 -21.13 -8.46 -3.00
CA GLU A 312 -21.02 -8.87 -1.60
C GLU A 312 -22.05 -8.16 -0.72
N SER A 313 -22.32 -6.87 -0.98
CA SER A 313 -23.34 -6.14 -0.25
C SER A 313 -24.73 -6.74 -0.47
N VAL A 314 -25.12 -6.97 -1.73
CA VAL A 314 -26.44 -7.54 -2.06
C VAL A 314 -26.55 -8.98 -1.57
N SER A 315 -25.50 -9.79 -1.67
CA SER A 315 -25.47 -11.16 -1.14
C SER A 315 -25.73 -11.20 0.37
N LEU A 316 -25.02 -10.37 1.14
CA LEU A 316 -25.19 -10.25 2.59
C LEU A 316 -26.60 -9.77 2.97
N LEU A 317 -27.10 -8.73 2.29
CA LEU A 317 -28.44 -8.18 2.51
C LEU A 317 -29.54 -9.18 2.14
N SER A 318 -29.32 -10.01 1.13
CA SER A 318 -30.27 -11.05 0.71
C SER A 318 -30.36 -12.19 1.72
N LYS A 319 -29.22 -12.60 2.31
CA LYS A 319 -29.14 -13.73 3.25
C LYS A 319 -29.58 -13.42 4.67
N ILE A 320 -29.55 -12.16 5.12
CA ILE A 320 -29.82 -11.86 6.54
C ILE A 320 -31.25 -12.23 6.96
N GLN A 321 -31.39 -12.74 8.19
CA GLN A 321 -32.66 -12.90 8.89
C GLN A 321 -32.66 -11.94 10.08
N LEU A 322 -33.66 -11.04 10.16
CA LEU A 322 -33.79 -10.14 11.31
C LEU A 322 -34.39 -10.92 12.48
N THR A 323 -33.57 -11.27 13.48
CA THR A 323 -34.03 -11.72 14.79
C THR A 323 -34.11 -10.53 15.73
N VAL A 324 -35.33 -10.18 16.15
CA VAL A 324 -35.56 -9.12 17.14
C VAL A 324 -35.57 -9.75 18.53
N ASP A 325 -34.47 -9.64 19.26
CA ASP A 325 -34.45 -9.98 20.70
C ASP A 325 -34.84 -8.76 21.56
N GLN A 326 -35.64 -9.00 22.60
CA GLN A 326 -36.29 -7.96 23.43
C GLN A 326 -35.36 -7.20 24.39
N ASP A 327 -34.09 -7.61 24.52
CA ASP A 327 -33.14 -7.05 25.48
C ASP A 327 -31.96 -6.37 24.79
N GLY A 328 -32.18 -5.20 24.17
CA GLY A 328 -31.11 -4.25 23.83
C GLY A 328 -30.00 -4.74 22.89
N MET A 329 -30.03 -4.23 21.66
CA MET A 329 -28.99 -4.25 20.61
C MET A 329 -27.64 -4.90 20.99
N SER A 330 -27.48 -6.16 20.58
CA SER A 330 -26.18 -6.80 20.42
C SER A 330 -26.20 -7.56 19.09
N MET A 331 -25.77 -6.90 18.01
CA MET A 331 -25.17 -7.62 16.89
C MET A 331 -23.76 -7.96 17.35
N GLY A 332 -23.51 -9.23 17.68
CA GLY A 332 -22.13 -9.68 17.86
C GLY A 332 -21.41 -9.49 16.53
N ASP A 333 -20.26 -8.81 16.54
CA ASP A 333 -19.35 -8.72 15.39
C ASP A 333 -19.09 -10.10 14.72
N GLU A 334 -19.31 -11.17 15.49
CA GLU A 334 -19.22 -12.59 15.16
C GLU A 334 -20.17 -13.05 14.03
N GLU A 335 -21.44 -12.62 13.95
CA GLU A 335 -22.34 -13.10 12.87
C GLU A 335 -22.01 -12.47 11.51
N LEU A 336 -21.59 -11.21 11.48
CA LEU A 336 -21.13 -10.55 10.25
C LEU A 336 -19.76 -11.07 9.79
N ASP A 337 -18.87 -11.48 10.71
CA ASP A 337 -17.61 -12.16 10.37
C ASP A 337 -17.84 -13.58 9.85
N MET A 338 -18.84 -14.30 10.40
CA MET A 338 -19.18 -15.66 9.97
C MET A 338 -19.69 -15.72 8.52
N VAL A 339 -20.42 -14.70 8.05
CA VAL A 339 -20.91 -14.65 6.67
C VAL A 339 -19.83 -14.12 5.71
N ALA A 340 -18.99 -13.17 6.14
CA ALA A 340 -17.89 -12.63 5.33
C ALA A 340 -16.76 -13.64 5.05
N HIS A 341 -16.66 -14.71 5.84
CA HIS A 341 -15.64 -15.76 5.70
C HIS A 341 -16.14 -17.06 5.05
N HIS A 342 -17.40 -17.13 4.60
CA HIS A 342 -18.01 -18.38 4.12
C HIS A 342 -17.85 -18.67 2.61
N ASP A 343 -16.84 -18.10 1.94
CA ASP A 343 -16.56 -18.38 0.51
C ASP A 343 -15.15 -18.96 0.26
N GLN A 344 -14.61 -19.70 1.23
CA GLN A 344 -13.49 -20.62 0.97
C GLN A 344 -14.01 -22.06 0.96
N PRO A 345 -13.88 -22.81 -0.17
CA PRO A 345 -14.21 -24.22 -0.19
C PRO A 345 -13.25 -24.97 0.73
N GLY A 346 -13.84 -25.75 1.65
CA GLY A 346 -13.20 -26.25 2.85
C GLY A 346 -12.05 -27.24 2.64
N GLU A 347 -11.06 -27.11 3.52
CA GLU A 347 -10.28 -28.25 4.01
C GLU A 347 -11.03 -28.84 5.21
N GLU A 348 -11.57 -30.05 5.04
CA GLU A 348 -12.05 -30.88 6.14
C GLU A 348 -10.89 -31.21 7.08
N GLU A 349 -10.91 -30.74 8.33
CA GLU A 349 -10.29 -31.49 9.43
C GLU A 349 -11.12 -31.42 10.71
N GLY A 350 -11.30 -32.61 11.31
CA GLY A 350 -12.23 -32.92 12.38
C GLY A 350 -11.97 -32.15 13.69
N ALA A 351 -13.09 -31.84 14.33
CA ALA A 351 -13.16 -31.27 15.67
C ALA A 351 -12.44 -32.15 16.72
N GLY A 352 -11.39 -31.59 17.32
CA GLY A 352 -10.78 -32.07 18.55
C GLY A 352 -10.51 -30.89 19.48
N LYS A 353 -11.19 -30.86 20.64
CA LYS A 353 -11.10 -29.83 21.69
C LYS A 353 -9.64 -29.51 22.05
N ALA A 354 -9.31 -28.23 22.10
CA ALA A 354 -8.01 -27.74 22.57
C ALA A 354 -7.87 -27.94 24.09
N GLU A 355 -7.00 -28.87 24.49
CA GLU A 355 -6.38 -28.87 25.82
C GLU A 355 -5.12 -28.01 25.79
N GLU A 356 -4.88 -27.30 26.90
CA GLU A 356 -3.76 -26.39 27.12
C GLU A 356 -2.41 -27.03 26.76
N ALA A 357 -1.69 -26.39 25.84
CA ALA A 357 -0.40 -26.87 25.34
C ALA A 357 0.69 -26.76 26.41
N GLN A 358 1.06 -27.90 27.03
CA GLN A 358 2.33 -28.03 27.73
C GLN A 358 3.49 -28.26 26.75
N PRO A 359 4.69 -27.70 27.00
CA PRO A 359 5.82 -27.80 26.09
C PRO A 359 6.30 -29.26 25.96
N TYR A 360 6.24 -29.79 24.73
CA TYR A 360 6.69 -31.14 24.40
C TYR A 360 8.21 -31.28 24.47
N VAL A 361 8.71 -32.01 25.47
CA VAL A 361 10.12 -32.42 25.54
C VAL A 361 10.32 -33.65 24.64
N ARG A 362 11.03 -33.47 23.51
CA ARG A 362 11.35 -34.54 22.55
C ARG A 362 12.12 -35.69 23.23
N LYS A 363 11.51 -36.88 23.29
CA LYS A 363 12.13 -38.10 23.86
C LYS A 363 13.20 -38.77 22.98
N GLN A 364 13.45 -38.27 21.77
CA GLN A 364 14.43 -38.86 20.85
C GLN A 364 15.54 -37.89 20.45
N LYS A 365 16.78 -38.40 20.47
CA LYS A 365 18.01 -37.68 20.16
C LYS A 365 18.02 -37.25 18.70
N LYS A 366 18.21 -35.96 18.43
CA LYS A 366 18.32 -35.40 17.07
C LYS A 366 19.52 -36.05 16.35
N VAL A 367 19.26 -36.92 15.37
CA VAL A 367 20.31 -37.59 14.59
C VAL A 367 21.01 -36.55 13.70
N GLY A 368 22.31 -36.38 13.89
CA GLY A 368 23.10 -35.43 13.12
C GLY A 368 23.24 -35.85 11.65
N ARG A 369 23.31 -34.89 10.72
CA ARG A 369 23.37 -35.13 9.27
C ARG A 369 24.49 -36.09 8.82
N ASN A 370 25.58 -36.20 9.58
CA ASN A 370 26.70 -37.11 9.32
C ASN A 370 26.74 -38.38 10.22
N GLN A 371 25.77 -38.57 11.13
CA GLN A 371 25.68 -39.76 11.96
C GLN A 371 25.13 -40.96 11.17
N PRO A 372 25.41 -42.21 11.61
CA PRO A 372 24.81 -43.40 11.02
C PRO A 372 23.28 -43.31 11.08
N CYS A 373 22.65 -43.67 9.97
CA CYS A 373 21.21 -43.56 9.83
C CYS A 373 20.49 -44.59 10.73
N PRO A 374 19.45 -44.19 11.47
CA PRO A 374 18.77 -45.07 12.44
C PRO A 374 18.02 -46.25 11.80
N CYS A 375 17.85 -46.27 10.47
CA CYS A 375 17.28 -47.41 9.74
C CYS A 375 18.20 -48.65 9.64
N GLY A 376 19.42 -48.59 10.18
CA GLY A 376 20.36 -49.72 10.15
C GLY A 376 21.09 -49.94 8.81
N SER A 377 20.94 -49.04 7.84
CA SER A 377 21.53 -49.18 6.50
C SER A 377 23.06 -49.05 6.42
N GLY A 378 23.75 -48.80 7.54
CA GLY A 378 25.19 -48.54 7.59
C GLY A 378 25.65 -47.21 6.96
N LYS A 379 24.76 -46.45 6.32
CA LYS A 379 25.05 -45.18 5.65
C LYS A 379 24.88 -43.98 6.60
N LYS A 380 25.58 -42.87 6.34
CA LYS A 380 25.34 -41.58 7.03
C LYS A 380 23.96 -41.02 6.68
N TYR A 381 23.28 -40.37 7.63
CA TYR A 381 21.89 -39.89 7.49
C TYR A 381 21.65 -39.10 6.20
N LYS A 382 22.54 -38.17 5.82
CA LYS A 382 22.44 -37.38 4.57
C LYS A 382 22.46 -38.17 3.26
N HIS A 383 22.93 -39.42 3.28
CA HIS A 383 22.99 -40.30 2.12
C HIS A 383 21.92 -41.40 2.16
N CYS A 384 20.98 -41.31 3.11
CA CYS A 384 19.86 -42.21 3.28
C CYS A 384 18.59 -41.36 3.50
N HIS A 385 17.95 -41.42 4.66
CA HIS A 385 16.71 -40.68 4.97
C HIS A 385 16.84 -39.15 4.97
N GLY A 386 18.06 -38.61 4.99
CA GLY A 386 18.32 -37.16 4.90
C GLY A 386 18.78 -36.69 3.51
N ARG A 387 18.54 -37.47 2.45
CA ARG A 387 18.92 -37.11 1.07
C ARG A 387 17.86 -36.18 0.48
N LEU A 388 18.28 -35.00 0.01
CA LEU A 388 17.40 -33.93 -0.49
C LEU A 388 17.22 -33.95 -2.03
N THR A 389 17.71 -34.99 -2.72
CA THR A 389 17.61 -35.09 -4.19
C THR A 389 17.38 -36.53 -4.63
N ALA A 390 16.41 -36.72 -5.54
CA ALA A 390 16.05 -38.01 -6.14
C ALA A 390 17.20 -38.57 -7.01
N PRO A 391 17.34 -39.90 -7.15
CA PRO A 391 18.34 -40.49 -8.03
C PRO A 391 17.95 -40.30 -9.49
N VAL A 392 18.89 -39.84 -10.31
CA VAL A 392 18.80 -39.87 -11.77
C VAL A 392 19.04 -41.32 -12.21
N GLU A 393 18.05 -41.92 -12.86
CA GLU A 393 18.20 -43.23 -13.50
C GLU A 393 19.07 -43.08 -14.77
N SER A 394 20.23 -43.72 -14.78
CA SER A 394 21.04 -43.92 -15.97
C SER A 394 20.48 -45.12 -16.75
N GLY A 395 19.69 -44.85 -17.78
CA GLY A 395 19.28 -45.82 -18.78
C GLY A 395 20.42 -46.17 -19.74
N SER A 396 20.48 -47.46 -20.07
CA SER A 396 21.47 -48.15 -20.89
C SER A 396 21.58 -47.66 -22.33
#